data_AF-A0A1B9KVM6-F1
#
_entry.id   AF-A0A1B9KVM6-F1
#
_cell.length_a   1.000
_cell.length_b   1.000
_cell.length_c   1.000
_cell.angle_alpha   90.00
_cell.angle_beta   90.00
_cell.angle_gamma   90.00
#
_symmetry.space_group_name_H-M   'P 1'
#
loop_
_entity.id
_entity.type
_entity.pdbx_description
1 polymer ?
#
loop_
_entity_poly.entity_id
_entity_poly.type
_entity_poly.pdbx_seq_one_letter_code
_entity_poly.pdbx_strand_id
1 'polypeptide(L)'
;MTNNIQWLKKIEKKLIENDGGDLYSLLEIMYKEQKMNFLQFLYDASKGIGCSPSEGCGYALDQDWDNPEEFDEVSFMFGDYESSTISPPKFVELMQIISNSYIEAHPKDKDSIEFYMNKLRERYSK
;
A
#
# COMPACT_ATOMS: atom_id res chain seq x y z
N MET A 1 11.56 21.41 -2.69
CA MET A 1 11.28 19.95 -2.67
C MET A 1 9.88 19.67 -2.11
N THR A 2 8.86 20.41 -2.56
CA THR A 2 7.54 20.45 -1.89
C THR A 2 6.39 19.87 -2.72
N ASN A 3 6.66 19.45 -3.96
CA ASN A 3 5.63 18.98 -4.90
C ASN A 3 5.40 17.45 -4.92
N ASN A 4 6.30 16.63 -4.34
CA ASN A 4 6.25 15.17 -4.55
C ASN A 4 5.22 14.41 -3.70
N ILE A 5 4.74 14.96 -2.59
CA ILE A 5 3.78 14.28 -1.70
C ILE A 5 2.34 14.81 -1.83
N GLN A 6 2.12 15.85 -2.63
CA GLN A 6 0.80 16.49 -2.73
C GLN A 6 -0.30 15.52 -3.21
N TRP A 7 0.08 14.60 -4.10
CA TRP A 7 -0.82 13.55 -4.57
C TRP A 7 -1.29 12.64 -3.42
N LEU A 8 -0.42 12.34 -2.44
CA LEU A 8 -0.76 11.50 -1.29
C LEU A 8 -1.63 12.29 -0.31
N LYS A 9 -1.26 13.55 0.01
CA LYS A 9 -2.05 14.42 0.89
C LYS A 9 -3.47 14.67 0.38
N LYS A 10 -3.64 14.77 -0.95
CA LYS A 10 -4.96 14.93 -1.59
C LYS A 10 -5.96 13.84 -1.19
N ILE A 11 -5.49 12.63 -0.92
CA ILE A 11 -6.34 11.47 -0.61
C ILE A 11 -6.32 11.08 0.88
N GLU A 12 -5.60 11.80 1.73
CA GLU A 12 -5.46 11.54 3.18
C GLU A 12 -6.81 11.31 3.85
N LYS A 13 -7.70 12.31 3.79
CA LYS A 13 -9.03 12.24 4.40
C LYS A 13 -9.82 11.03 3.90
N LYS A 14 -9.75 10.74 2.59
CA LYS A 14 -10.47 9.62 1.99
C LYS A 14 -9.94 8.29 2.50
N LEU A 15 -8.62 8.12 2.66
CA LEU A 15 -8.05 6.89 3.21
C LEU A 15 -8.43 6.70 4.67
N ILE A 16 -8.32 7.76 5.49
CA ILE A 16 -8.66 7.69 6.92
C ILE A 16 -10.14 7.32 7.12
N GLU A 17 -11.05 7.90 6.33
CA GLU A 17 -12.49 7.58 6.38
C GLU A 17 -12.83 6.17 5.87
N ASN A 18 -11.85 5.44 5.33
CA ASN A 18 -11.99 4.09 4.76
C ASN A 18 -11.04 3.09 5.40
N ASP A 19 -10.72 3.25 6.69
CA ASP A 19 -9.86 2.35 7.47
C ASP A 19 -8.42 2.22 6.94
N GLY A 20 -8.00 3.14 6.07
CA GLY A 20 -6.67 3.17 5.43
C GLY A 20 -5.65 4.08 6.12
N GLY A 21 -5.87 4.42 7.39
CA GLY A 21 -5.02 5.35 8.14
C GLY A 21 -3.57 4.88 8.28
N ASP A 22 -3.37 3.60 8.60
CA ASP A 22 -2.05 2.99 8.77
C ASP A 22 -1.32 2.87 7.43
N LEU A 23 -2.03 2.51 6.35
CA LEU A 23 -1.48 2.49 5.00
C LEU A 23 -1.06 3.90 4.53
N TYR A 24 -1.87 4.92 4.81
CA TYR A 24 -1.50 6.31 4.52
C TYR A 24 -0.24 6.73 5.30
N SER A 25 -0.21 6.45 6.60
CA SER A 25 0.92 6.80 7.47
C SER A 25 2.22 6.14 7.01
N LEU A 26 2.15 4.86 6.62
CA LEU A 26 3.30 4.13 6.08
C LEU A 26 3.84 4.78 4.80
N LEU A 27 2.96 5.08 3.84
CA LEU A 27 3.34 5.77 2.60
C LEU A 27 3.97 7.13 2.91
N GLU A 28 3.39 7.88 3.84
CA GLU A 28 3.91 9.19 4.25
C GLU A 28 5.33 9.08 4.83
N ILE A 29 5.58 8.08 5.68
CA ILE A 29 6.91 7.77 6.24
C ILE A 29 7.88 7.42 5.12
N MET A 30 7.54 6.47 4.24
CA MET A 30 8.40 6.07 3.12
C MET A 30 8.78 7.27 2.23
N TYR A 31 7.84 8.20 2.00
CA TYR A 31 8.12 9.43 1.28
C TYR A 31 9.06 10.37 2.03
N LYS A 32 8.80 10.63 3.32
CA LYS A 32 9.61 11.51 4.16
C LYS A 32 11.05 11.00 4.29
N GLU A 33 11.21 9.69 4.39
CA GLU A 33 12.51 9.02 4.49
C GLU A 33 13.19 8.76 3.13
N GLN A 34 12.56 9.16 2.02
CA GLN A 34 13.06 8.93 0.66
C GLN A 34 13.29 7.44 0.32
N LYS A 35 12.57 6.55 0.97
CA LYS A 35 12.59 5.10 0.72
C LYS A 35 11.53 4.66 -0.30
N MET A 36 10.76 5.61 -0.83
CA MET A 36 9.63 5.31 -1.69
C MET A 36 10.00 5.15 -3.17
N ASN A 37 9.77 3.94 -3.69
CA ASN A 37 9.58 3.70 -5.11
C ASN A 37 8.18 3.10 -5.30
N PHE A 38 7.22 3.91 -5.77
CA PHE A 38 5.81 3.50 -5.84
C PHE A 38 5.57 2.33 -6.79
N LEU A 39 6.30 2.27 -7.90
CA LEU A 39 6.16 1.16 -8.84
C LEU A 39 6.67 -0.15 -8.24
N GLN A 40 7.81 -0.12 -7.55
CA GLN A 40 8.35 -1.29 -6.85
C GLN A 40 7.42 -1.71 -5.70
N PHE A 41 6.95 -0.75 -4.90
CA PHE A 41 5.98 -0.98 -3.83
C PHE A 41 4.72 -1.72 -4.34
N LEU A 42 4.17 -1.26 -5.47
CA LEU A 42 2.99 -1.89 -6.06
C LEU A 42 3.32 -3.26 -6.69
N TYR A 43 4.50 -3.40 -7.30
CA TYR A 43 4.98 -4.69 -7.81
C TYR A 43 5.07 -5.72 -6.68
N ASP A 44 5.70 -5.39 -5.55
CA ASP A 44 5.86 -6.28 -4.40
C ASP A 44 4.50 -6.65 -3.81
N ALA A 45 3.62 -5.67 -3.62
CA ALA A 45 2.25 -5.94 -3.17
C ALA A 45 1.49 -6.88 -4.12
N SER A 46 1.67 -6.73 -5.44
CA SER A 46 1.07 -7.61 -6.46
C SER A 46 1.61 -9.05 -6.42
N LYS A 47 2.78 -9.26 -5.79
CA LYS A 47 3.38 -10.57 -5.53
C LYS A 47 3.01 -11.14 -4.17
N GLY A 48 2.25 -10.42 -3.36
CA GLY A 48 1.91 -10.83 -2.01
C GLY A 48 2.99 -10.53 -0.99
N ILE A 49 3.91 -9.62 -1.30
CA ILE A 49 5.01 -9.22 -0.44
C ILE A 49 4.64 -7.87 0.18
N GLY A 50 4.62 -7.82 1.51
CA GLY A 50 4.36 -6.64 2.31
C GLY A 50 5.49 -5.61 2.22
N CYS A 51 5.41 -4.60 3.07
CA CYS A 51 6.41 -3.54 3.09
C CYS A 51 6.81 -3.20 4.52
N SER A 52 8.11 -3.21 4.80
CA SER A 52 8.67 -2.78 6.09
C SER A 52 9.83 -1.80 5.89
N PRO A 53 9.57 -0.46 5.85
CA PRO A 53 10.62 0.53 5.71
C PRO A 53 11.58 0.62 6.90
N SER A 54 11.16 0.14 8.08
CA SER A 54 11.99 0.03 9.28
C SER A 54 11.42 -1.05 10.20
N GLU A 55 12.24 -1.50 11.15
CA GLU A 55 11.78 -2.40 12.22
C GLU A 55 10.54 -1.82 12.93
N GLY A 56 9.55 -2.67 13.16
CA GLY A 56 8.27 -2.29 13.77
C GLY A 56 7.41 -1.34 12.93
N CYS A 57 7.73 -1.08 11.66
CA CYS A 57 6.90 -0.24 10.79
C CYS A 57 6.66 -0.96 9.48
N GLY A 58 5.42 -1.33 9.18
CA GLY A 58 5.10 -2.01 7.94
C GLY A 58 3.72 -2.64 7.87
N TYR A 59 3.51 -3.43 6.83
CA TYR A 59 2.39 -4.38 6.75
C TYR A 59 2.87 -5.70 6.16
N ALA A 60 2.13 -6.77 6.46
CA ALA A 60 2.33 -8.10 5.93
C ALA A 60 1.22 -8.45 4.93
N LEU A 61 1.61 -9.21 3.90
CA LEU A 61 0.71 -9.85 2.94
C LEU A 61 0.93 -11.38 3.00
N ASP A 62 0.22 -12.11 2.14
CA ASP A 62 0.14 -13.56 2.22
C ASP A 62 1.49 -14.28 2.08
N GLN A 63 2.47 -13.72 1.34
CA GLN A 63 3.80 -14.33 1.25
C GLN A 63 4.69 -14.04 2.46
N ASP A 64 4.28 -13.14 3.35
CA ASP A 64 4.99 -12.87 4.60
C ASP A 64 4.51 -13.79 5.74
N TRP A 65 3.39 -14.50 5.54
CA TRP A 65 2.84 -15.44 6.51
C TRP A 65 3.54 -16.80 6.41
N ASP A 66 3.67 -17.50 7.54
CA ASP A 66 4.23 -18.86 7.58
C ASP A 66 3.46 -19.83 6.69
N ASN A 67 2.14 -19.65 6.59
CA ASN A 67 1.27 -20.37 5.67
C ASN A 67 0.42 -19.38 4.84
N PRO A 68 0.76 -19.14 3.57
CA PRO A 68 -0.02 -18.26 2.69
C PRO A 68 -1.48 -18.68 2.48
N GLU A 69 -1.82 -19.96 2.68
CA GLU A 69 -3.20 -20.46 2.55
C GLU A 69 -4.11 -20.00 3.70
N GLU A 70 -3.54 -19.56 4.82
CA GLU A 70 -4.27 -19.06 5.98
C GLU A 70 -4.49 -17.54 5.94
N PHE A 71 -3.98 -16.86 4.92
CA PHE A 71 -4.10 -15.42 4.79
C PHE A 71 -5.55 -14.96 4.62
N ASP A 72 -6.05 -14.22 5.61
CA ASP A 72 -7.39 -13.63 5.62
C ASP A 72 -7.41 -12.12 5.90
N GLU A 73 -6.27 -11.53 6.27
CA GLU A 73 -6.15 -10.10 6.57
C GLU A 73 -4.76 -9.51 6.26
N VAL A 74 -4.74 -8.20 5.99
CA VAL A 74 -3.52 -7.39 5.89
C VAL A 74 -3.28 -6.74 7.25
N SER A 75 -2.24 -7.19 7.95
CA SER A 75 -1.87 -6.67 9.27
C SER A 75 -0.84 -5.55 9.15
N PHE A 76 -1.10 -4.42 9.80
CA PHE A 76 -0.19 -3.29 9.91
C PHE A 76 0.52 -3.31 11.27
N MET A 77 1.82 -3.03 11.27
CA MET A 77 2.64 -2.93 12.47
C MET A 77 3.22 -1.53 12.61
N PHE A 78 3.05 -0.94 13.78
CA PHE A 78 3.65 0.33 14.19
C PHE A 78 4.15 0.22 15.64
N GLY A 79 5.47 0.13 15.81
CA GLY A 79 6.12 -0.24 17.06
C GLY A 79 6.20 -1.76 17.23
N ASP A 80 6.11 -2.22 18.48
CA ASP A 80 6.31 -3.63 18.85
C ASP A 80 5.05 -4.50 18.69
N TYR A 81 3.94 -3.92 18.23
CA TYR A 81 2.64 -4.59 18.18
C TYR A 81 1.91 -4.31 16.85
N GLU A 82 0.97 -5.20 16.53
CA GLU A 82 -0.03 -4.95 15.49
C GLU A 82 -0.85 -3.70 15.85
N SER A 83 -1.00 -2.82 14.87
CA SER A 83 -1.72 -1.55 14.98
C SER A 83 -3.17 -1.70 14.52
N SER A 84 -3.36 -2.26 13.32
CA SER A 84 -4.66 -2.51 12.73
C SER A 84 -4.60 -3.62 11.69
N THR A 85 -5.76 -4.15 11.33
CA THR A 85 -5.90 -5.09 10.22
C THR A 85 -7.02 -4.63 9.28
N ILE A 86 -6.90 -4.96 8.00
CA ILE A 86 -7.96 -4.78 7.00
C ILE A 86 -8.10 -6.03 6.14
N SER A 87 -9.27 -6.23 5.55
CA SER A 87 -9.46 -7.36 4.64
C SER A 87 -8.68 -7.19 3.32
N PRO A 88 -8.28 -8.28 2.65
CA PRO A 88 -7.59 -8.19 1.36
C PRO A 88 -8.38 -7.42 0.29
N PRO A 89 -9.71 -7.57 0.16
CA PRO A 89 -10.50 -6.73 -0.74
C PRO A 89 -10.42 -5.24 -0.40
N LYS A 90 -10.42 -4.89 0.90
CA LYS A 90 -10.29 -3.49 1.34
C LYS A 90 -8.91 -2.94 1.00
N PHE A 91 -7.85 -3.73 1.20
CA PHE A 91 -6.50 -3.35 0.78
C PHE A 91 -6.43 -3.04 -0.73
N VAL A 92 -7.01 -3.88 -1.58
CA VAL A 92 -7.07 -3.63 -3.04
C VAL A 92 -7.82 -2.33 -3.36
N GLU A 93 -8.94 -2.07 -2.69
CA GLU A 93 -9.72 -0.84 -2.85
C GLU A 93 -8.88 0.41 -2.53
N LEU A 94 -8.20 0.41 -1.39
CA LEU A 94 -7.35 1.52 -0.96
C LEU A 94 -6.16 1.70 -1.91
N MET A 95 -5.51 0.62 -2.31
CA MET A 95 -4.41 0.64 -3.29
C MET A 95 -4.85 1.22 -4.64
N GLN A 96 -6.10 1.01 -5.05
CA GLN A 96 -6.65 1.65 -6.25
C GLN A 96 -6.80 3.17 -6.07
N ILE A 97 -7.29 3.63 -4.92
CA ILE A 97 -7.41 5.07 -4.61
C ILE A 97 -6.03 5.74 -4.66
N ILE A 98 -5.04 5.11 -4.03
CA ILE A 98 -3.65 5.57 -3.99
C ILE A 98 -3.06 5.63 -5.40
N SER A 99 -3.18 4.54 -6.16
CA SER A 99 -2.66 4.44 -7.52
C SER A 99 -3.28 5.48 -8.47
N ASN A 100 -4.59 5.72 -8.38
CA ASN A 100 -5.26 6.76 -9.17
C ASN A 100 -4.67 8.15 -8.90
N SER A 101 -4.46 8.48 -7.62
CA SER A 101 -3.87 9.77 -7.24
C SER A 101 -2.40 9.87 -7.69
N TYR A 102 -1.64 8.78 -7.59
CA TYR A 102 -0.27 8.72 -8.10
C TYR A 102 -0.20 8.96 -9.61
N ILE A 103 -1.07 8.30 -10.39
CA ILE A 103 -1.15 8.42 -11.85
C ILE A 103 -1.47 9.86 -12.27
N GLU A 104 -2.39 10.54 -11.57
CA GLU A 104 -2.70 11.95 -11.87
C GLU A 104 -1.47 12.85 -11.75
N ALA A 105 -0.58 12.58 -10.80
CA ALA A 105 0.67 13.31 -10.62
C ALA A 105 1.81 12.82 -11.53
N HIS A 106 1.78 11.56 -11.95
CA HIS A 106 2.81 10.89 -12.75
C HIS A 106 2.21 10.14 -13.96
N PRO A 107 1.62 10.86 -14.93
CA PRO A 107 0.85 10.23 -16.01
C PRO A 107 1.69 9.33 -16.93
N LYS A 108 3.02 9.49 -16.92
CA LYS A 108 3.95 8.64 -17.69
C LYS A 108 4.03 7.21 -17.15
N ASP A 109 3.72 7.01 -15.87
CA ASP A 109 3.83 5.70 -15.21
C ASP A 109 2.51 4.91 -15.28
N LYS A 110 1.45 5.52 -15.86
CA LYS A 110 0.09 4.98 -15.88
C LYS A 110 0.01 3.51 -16.28
N ASP A 111 0.57 3.15 -17.43
CA ASP A 111 0.45 1.79 -17.96
C ASP A 111 1.07 0.75 -17.01
N SER A 112 2.23 1.08 -16.43
CA SER A 112 2.91 0.22 -15.46
C SER A 112 2.15 0.10 -14.14
N ILE A 113 1.56 1.20 -13.66
CA ILE A 113 0.74 1.20 -12.44
C ILE A 113 -0.56 0.40 -12.66
N GLU A 114 -1.26 0.61 -13.78
CA GLU A 114 -2.48 -0.14 -14.10
C GLU A 114 -2.18 -1.64 -14.29
N PHE A 115 -1.04 -1.99 -14.89
CA PHE A 115 -0.61 -3.38 -15.02
C PHE A 115 -0.46 -4.06 -13.66
N TYR A 116 0.28 -3.47 -12.71
CA TYR A 116 0.46 -4.08 -11.39
C TYR A 116 -0.77 -3.99 -10.49
N MET A 117 -1.60 -2.95 -10.62
CA MET A 117 -2.91 -2.91 -9.96
C MET A 117 -3.81 -4.05 -10.42
N ASN A 118 -3.77 -4.42 -11.70
CA ASN A 118 -4.52 -5.57 -12.20
C ASN A 118 -3.98 -6.88 -11.61
N LYS A 119 -2.66 -7.03 -11.49
CA LYS A 119 -2.05 -8.19 -10.82
C LYS A 119 -2.39 -8.29 -9.34
N LEU A 120 -2.39 -7.16 -8.64
CA LEU A 120 -2.82 -7.08 -7.25
C LEU A 120 -4.28 -7.51 -7.11
N ARG A 121 -5.16 -7.02 -8.00
CA ARG A 121 -6.57 -7.42 -8.01
C ARG A 121 -6.71 -8.91 -8.29
N GLU A 122 -6.10 -9.43 -9.34
CA GLU A 122 -6.13 -10.86 -9.70
C GLU A 122 -5.77 -11.77 -8.51
N ARG A 123 -4.78 -11.35 -7.70
CA ARG A 123 -4.33 -12.09 -6.52
C ARG A 123 -5.39 -12.14 -5.42
N TYR A 124 -6.03 -11.01 -5.11
CA TYR A 124 -6.95 -10.85 -3.99
C TYR A 124 -8.42 -10.73 -4.40
N SER A 125 -8.79 -11.20 -5.60
CA SER A 125 -10.18 -11.21 -6.12
C SER A 125 -11.01 -12.40 -5.61
N LYS A 126 -10.47 -13.22 -4.72
CA LYS A 126 -11.14 -14.42 -4.21
C LYS A 126 -11.87 -14.14 -2.92
#